data_AF-A0A1F8NYH4-F1
#
_entry.id   AF-A0A1F8NYH4-F1
#
_cell.length_a   1.000
_cell.length_b   1.000
_cell.length_c   1.000
_cell.angle_alpha   90.00
_cell.angle_beta   90.00
_cell.angle_gamma   90.00
#
_symmetry.space_group_name_H-M   'P 1'
#
loop_
_entity.id
_entity.type
_entity.pdbx_description
1 polymer ?
#
loop_
_entity_poly.entity_id
_entity_poly.type
_entity_poly.pdbx_seq_one_letter_code
_entity_poly.pdbx_strand_id
1 'polypeptide(L)'
;MQDALASVGGLIREAGCSTVGIALSGNAPEYLLWVVMGAPRPDLRMAWIVAGTPSARYEDPSFAPCAVVCDESCPSDWTTIRGLPLAYERSGYRLFQQAAPAP
;
A
#
# COMPACT_ATOMS: atom_id res chain seq x y z
N MET A 1 0.64 12.63 10.36
CA MET A 1 1.45 11.71 9.52
C MET A 1 1.49 10.31 10.12
N GLN A 2 2.01 10.13 11.35
CA GLN A 2 2.05 8.82 12.02
C GLN A 2 0.66 8.18 12.19
N ASP A 3 -0.36 8.97 12.55
CA ASP A 3 -1.74 8.45 12.73
C ASP A 3 -2.37 7.95 11.42
N ALA A 4 -1.98 8.54 10.27
CA ALA A 4 -2.52 8.16 8.97
C ALA A 4 -1.99 6.79 8.55
N LEU A 5 -0.69 6.53 8.68
CA LEU A 5 -0.09 5.23 8.41
C LEU A 5 -0.55 4.15 9.40
N ALA A 6 -0.76 4.50 10.67
CA ALA A 6 -1.37 3.60 11.64
C ALA A 6 -2.79 3.19 11.20
N SER A 7 -3.60 4.15 10.74
CA SER A 7 -4.94 3.89 10.21
C SER A 7 -4.89 3.00 8.96
N VAL A 8 -4.01 3.33 8.01
CA VAL A 8 -3.81 2.56 6.77
C VAL A 8 -3.40 1.11 7.08
N GLY A 9 -2.37 0.90 7.90
CA GLY A 9 -1.91 -0.44 8.25
C GLY A 9 -2.96 -1.21 9.07
N GLY A 10 -3.75 -0.53 9.89
CA GLY A 10 -4.91 -1.12 10.57
C GLY A 10 -5.93 -1.66 9.57
N LEU A 11 -6.36 -0.83 8.61
CA LEU A 11 -7.34 -1.23 7.57
C LEU A 11 -6.86 -2.39 6.70
N ILE A 12 -5.58 -2.41 6.33
CA ILE A 12 -5.00 -3.52 5.55
C ILE A 12 -5.05 -4.82 6.36
N ARG A 13 -4.73 -4.76 7.66
CA ARG A 13 -4.77 -5.93 8.55
C ARG A 13 -6.19 -6.42 8.81
N GLU A 14 -7.14 -5.52 9.01
CA GLU A 14 -8.56 -5.84 9.16
C GLU A 14 -9.12 -6.53 7.91
N ALA A 15 -8.66 -6.13 6.72
CA ALA A 15 -8.98 -6.79 5.46
C ALA A 15 -8.28 -8.16 5.27
N GLY A 16 -7.43 -8.59 6.21
CA GLY A 16 -6.67 -9.84 6.10
C GLY A 16 -5.61 -9.82 4.99
N CYS A 17 -5.24 -8.64 4.49
CA CYS A 17 -4.30 -8.51 3.39
C CYS A 17 -2.85 -8.63 3.88
N SER A 18 -2.09 -9.54 3.27
CA SER A 18 -0.68 -9.76 3.59
C SER A 18 0.27 -9.51 2.41
N THR A 19 -0.25 -9.14 1.23
CA THR A 19 0.54 -8.77 0.05
C THR A 19 0.27 -7.29 -0.29
N VAL A 20 1.21 -6.41 0.05
CA VAL A 20 1.01 -4.94 0.00
C VAL A 20 1.97 -4.28 -0.98
N GLY A 21 1.43 -3.53 -1.94
CA GLY A 21 2.20 -2.67 -2.82
C GLY A 21 2.49 -1.31 -2.18
N ILE A 22 3.71 -0.81 -2.33
CA ILE A 22 4.16 0.47 -1.79
C ILE A 22 4.49 1.41 -2.95
N ALA A 23 3.85 2.57 -2.98
CA ALA A 23 4.08 3.66 -3.92
C ALA A 23 4.23 4.98 -3.14
N LEU A 24 5.32 5.08 -2.37
CA LEU A 24 5.60 6.21 -1.49
C LEU A 24 6.73 7.08 -2.04
N SER A 25 6.85 8.30 -1.56
CA SER A 25 8.04 9.11 -1.80
C SER A 25 9.26 8.53 -1.08
N GLY A 26 10.47 8.80 -1.58
CA GLY A 26 11.71 8.28 -0.99
C GLY A 26 12.01 8.78 0.44
N ASN A 27 11.33 9.83 0.89
CA ASN A 27 11.40 10.37 2.25
C ASN A 27 10.21 9.94 3.14
N ALA A 28 9.29 9.11 2.61
CA ALA A 28 8.17 8.62 3.39
C ALA A 28 8.66 7.71 4.52
N PRO A 29 7.98 7.71 5.69
CA PRO A 29 8.31 6.86 6.81
C PRO A 29 7.82 5.42 6.58
N GLU A 30 8.30 4.77 5.51
CA GLU A 30 7.95 3.40 5.11
C GLU A 30 8.07 2.43 6.28
N TYR A 31 9.14 2.55 7.08
CA TYR A 31 9.38 1.74 8.28
C TYR A 31 8.20 1.71 9.26
N LEU A 32 7.42 2.79 9.38
CA LEU A 32 6.23 2.79 10.23
C LEU A 32 5.15 1.85 9.69
N LEU A 33 4.98 1.78 8.37
CA LEU A 33 4.07 0.82 7.74
C LEU A 33 4.49 -0.61 8.06
N TRP A 34 5.79 -0.93 7.96
CA TRP A 34 6.33 -2.24 8.34
C TRP A 34 5.99 -2.60 9.80
N VAL A 35 6.19 -1.67 10.73
CA VAL A 35 5.89 -1.86 12.15
C VAL A 35 4.40 -2.09 12.39
N VAL A 36 3.53 -1.27 11.81
CA VAL A 36 2.07 -1.38 11.98
C VAL A 36 1.52 -2.69 11.40
N MET A 37 2.07 -3.12 10.27
CA MET A 37 1.76 -4.41 9.63
C MET A 37 2.25 -5.62 10.44
N GLY A 38 3.05 -5.38 11.49
CA GLY A 38 3.57 -6.40 12.39
C GLY A 38 4.77 -7.14 11.81
N ALA A 39 5.59 -6.50 10.97
CA ALA A 39 6.81 -7.11 10.45
C ALA A 39 7.85 -7.34 11.57
N PRO A 40 8.69 -8.39 11.48
CA PRO A 40 8.67 -9.43 10.45
C PRO A 40 7.53 -10.44 10.67
N ARG A 41 6.88 -10.84 9.57
CA ARG A 41 5.84 -11.86 9.53
C ARG A 41 6.10 -12.77 8.33
N PRO A 42 6.01 -14.11 8.48
CA PRO A 42 6.34 -15.04 7.40
C PRO A 42 5.36 -14.95 6.22
N ASP A 43 4.14 -14.47 6.46
CA ASP A 43 3.06 -14.34 5.47
C ASP A 43 2.95 -12.93 4.86
N LEU A 44 3.72 -11.96 5.38
CA LEU A 44 3.71 -10.57 4.95
C LEU A 44 4.73 -10.33 3.83
N ARG A 45 4.24 -9.98 2.65
CA ARG A 45 5.04 -9.56 1.51
C ARG A 45 4.72 -8.10 1.19
N MET A 46 5.70 -7.22 1.32
CA MET A 46 5.56 -5.84 0.86
C MET A 46 6.60 -5.55 -0.23
N ALA A 47 6.17 -4.88 -1.29
CA ALA A 47 7.04 -4.56 -2.41
C ALA A 47 6.73 -3.18 -2.98
N TRP A 48 7.78 -2.51 -3.41
CA TRP A 48 7.68 -1.26 -4.15
C TRP A 48 7.11 -1.50 -5.55
N ILE A 49 6.06 -0.73 -5.93
CA ILE A 49 5.36 -0.87 -7.23
C ILE A 49 5.46 0.38 -8.11
N VAL A 50 6.54 1.15 -7.93
CA VAL A 50 6.83 2.37 -8.70
C VAL A 50 7.17 2.06 -10.16
N ALA A 51 6.32 2.53 -11.07
CA ALA A 51 6.52 2.46 -12.51
C ALA A 51 7.49 3.55 -13.00
N GLY A 52 8.16 3.31 -14.13
CA GLY A 52 9.02 4.30 -14.79
C GLY A 52 10.45 4.42 -14.25
N THR A 53 10.87 3.49 -13.37
CA THR A 53 12.26 3.37 -12.91
C THR A 53 13.03 2.36 -13.77
N PRO A 54 14.37 2.46 -13.90
CA PRO A 54 15.19 1.43 -14.57
C PRO A 54 15.03 0.03 -13.98
N SER A 55 14.62 -0.07 -12.72
CA SER A 55 14.36 -1.32 -12.01
C SER A 55 13.00 -1.94 -12.31
N ALA A 56 12.09 -1.25 -13.01
CA ALA A 56 10.80 -1.80 -13.40
C ALA A 56 10.91 -3.11 -14.20
N ARG A 57 12.01 -3.31 -14.93
CA ARG A 57 12.31 -4.57 -15.64
C ARG A 57 12.52 -5.80 -14.74
N TYR A 58 12.70 -5.58 -13.44
CA TYR A 58 12.85 -6.63 -12.42
C TYR A 58 11.59 -6.79 -11.58
N GLU A 59 10.48 -6.14 -11.95
CA GLU A 59 9.19 -6.36 -11.32
C GLU A 59 8.81 -7.85 -11.46
N ASP A 60 8.39 -8.45 -10.35
CA ASP A 60 7.83 -9.79 -10.35
C ASP A 60 6.40 -9.73 -10.92
N PRO A 61 6.12 -10.28 -12.11
CA PRO A 61 4.80 -10.22 -12.71
C PRO A 61 3.74 -11.01 -11.93
N SER A 62 4.15 -11.90 -11.03
CA SER A 62 3.25 -12.64 -10.14
C SER A 62 2.88 -11.88 -8.87
N PHE A 63 3.48 -10.70 -8.63
CA PHE A 63 3.13 -9.86 -7.49
C PHE A 63 1.76 -9.20 -7.68
N ALA A 64 0.74 -9.81 -7.07
CA ALA A 64 -0.63 -9.33 -7.06
C ALA A 64 -0.99 -8.79 -5.66
N PRO A 65 -0.78 -7.48 -5.38
CA PRO A 65 -1.12 -6.92 -4.08
C PRO A 65 -2.63 -6.89 -3.86
N CYS A 66 -3.06 -7.18 -2.64
CA CYS A 66 -4.45 -7.00 -2.20
C CYS A 66 -4.71 -5.58 -1.65
N ALA A 67 -3.64 -4.84 -1.36
CA ALA A 67 -3.68 -3.45 -0.95
C ALA A 67 -2.49 -2.69 -1.53
N VAL A 68 -2.70 -1.42 -1.86
CA VAL A 68 -1.64 -0.49 -2.23
C VAL A 68 -1.70 0.74 -1.35
N VAL A 69 -0.55 1.09 -0.77
CA VAL A 69 -0.36 2.34 -0.06
C VAL A 69 0.38 3.31 -0.96
N CYS A 70 -0.20 4.49 -1.12
CA CYS A 70 0.32 5.55 -1.94
C CYS A 70 0.28 6.85 -1.13
N ASP A 71 1.24 7.75 -1.33
CA ASP A 71 1.20 9.08 -0.73
C ASP A 71 0.92 10.17 -1.79
N GLU A 72 1.29 11.39 -1.46
CA GLU A 72 1.14 12.59 -2.28
C GLU A 72 2.02 12.54 -3.55
N SER A 73 2.97 11.61 -3.63
CA SER A 73 3.82 11.43 -4.81
C SER A 73 3.12 10.73 -5.98
N CYS A 74 2.03 10.00 -5.76
CA CYS A 74 1.26 9.44 -6.88
C CYS A 74 0.28 10.47 -7.46
N PRO A 75 -0.13 10.34 -8.74
CA PRO A 75 -1.10 11.24 -9.36
C PRO A 75 -2.39 11.36 -8.52
N SER A 76 -2.85 12.58 -8.29
CA SER A 76 -3.99 12.87 -7.40
C SER A 76 -5.33 12.42 -7.97
N ASP A 77 -5.42 12.24 -9.29
CA ASP A 77 -6.59 11.78 -10.04
C ASP A 77 -6.75 10.24 -10.03
N TRP A 78 -5.79 9.51 -9.45
CA TRP A 78 -5.91 8.06 -9.29
C TRP A 78 -7.05 7.68 -8.35
N THR A 79 -8.08 7.08 -8.93
CA THR A 79 -9.19 6.44 -8.21
C THR A 79 -9.04 4.92 -8.16
N THR A 80 -8.13 4.36 -8.97
CA THR A 80 -7.80 2.93 -9.02
C THR A 80 -6.32 2.70 -9.30
N ILE A 81 -5.73 1.66 -8.71
CA ILE A 81 -4.38 1.20 -9.03
C ILE A 81 -4.32 -0.34 -9.02
N ARG A 82 -3.71 -0.96 -10.05
CA ARG A 82 -3.64 -2.43 -10.18
C ARG A 82 -5.01 -3.13 -10.01
N GLY A 83 -6.10 -2.47 -10.42
CA GLY A 83 -7.47 -2.97 -10.28
C GLY A 83 -8.09 -2.82 -8.88
N LEU A 84 -7.40 -2.18 -7.93
CA LEU A 84 -7.88 -1.87 -6.59
C LEU A 84 -8.47 -0.45 -6.55
N PRO A 85 -9.71 -0.26 -6.06
CA PRO A 85 -10.31 1.06 -5.90
C PRO A 85 -9.74 1.80 -4.69
N LEU A 86 -9.80 3.13 -4.71
CA LEU A 86 -9.50 3.97 -3.56
C LEU A 86 -10.52 3.68 -2.43
N ALA A 87 -10.03 3.20 -1.29
CA ALA A 87 -10.85 2.80 -0.16
C ALA A 87 -10.74 3.77 1.02
N TYR A 88 -9.61 4.46 1.15
CA TYR A 88 -9.37 5.39 2.25
C TYR A 88 -8.33 6.44 1.87
N GLU A 89 -8.54 7.68 2.33
CA GLU A 89 -7.60 8.78 2.16
C GLU A 89 -7.53 9.61 3.45
N ARG A 90 -6.31 9.88 3.93
CA ARG A 90 -6.09 10.79 5.07
C ARG A 90 -4.67 11.33 5.08
N SER A 91 -4.54 12.65 5.27
CA SER A 91 -3.26 13.33 5.48
C SER A 91 -2.20 13.00 4.41
N GLY A 92 -2.59 13.00 3.14
CA GLY A 92 -1.71 12.71 2.00
C GLY A 92 -1.55 11.23 1.68
N TYR A 93 -1.95 10.32 2.57
CA TYR A 93 -1.93 8.88 2.30
C TYR A 93 -3.25 8.40 1.73
N ARG A 94 -3.15 7.57 0.69
CA ARG A 94 -4.25 6.87 0.04
C ARG A 94 -4.02 5.37 0.12
N LEU A 95 -5.08 4.66 0.46
CA LEU A 95 -5.14 3.21 0.49
C LEU A 95 -6.09 2.74 -0.60
N PHE A 96 -5.56 1.94 -1.51
CA PHE A 96 -6.33 1.26 -2.54
C PHE A 96 -6.45 -0.21 -2.16
N GLN A 97 -7.67 -0.70 -2.00
CA GLN A 97 -7.95 -2.11 -1.68
C GLN A 97 -9.38 -2.44 -2.06
N GLN A 98 -9.70 -3.72 -2.18
CA GLN A 98 -11.11 -4.11 -2.29
C GLN A 98 -11.85 -3.68 -1.02
N ALA A 99 -13.11 -3.25 -1.17
CA ALA A 99 -13.98 -3.11 -0.01
C ALA A 99 -13.98 -4.45 0.73
N ALA A 100 -13.74 -4.42 2.05
CA ALA A 100 -13.85 -5.62 2.85
C ALA A 100 -15.25 -6.24 2.59
N PRO A 101 -15.36 -7.57 2.46
CA PRO A 101 -16.67 -8.18 2.35
C PRO A 101 -17.51 -7.73 3.55
N ALA A 102 -18.71 -7.21 3.29
CA ALA A 102 -19.64 -6.84 4.35
C ALA A 102 -19.89 -8.07 5.25
N PRO A 103 -19.97 -7.89 6.58
CA PRO A 103 -20.19 -8.99 7.51
C PRO A 103 -21.50 -9.73 7.26
#